data_AF-A0A0E2B6F1-F1
#
_entry.id   AF-A0A0E2B6F1-F1
#
_cell.length_a   1.000
_cell.length_b   1.000
_cell.length_c   1.000
_cell.angle_alpha   90.00
_cell.angle_beta   90.00
_cell.angle_gamma   90.00
#
_symmetry.space_group_name_H-M   'P 1'
#
loop_
_entity.id
_entity.type
_entity.pdbx_description
1 polymer ?
#
loop_
_entity_poly.entity_id
_entity_poly.type
_entity_poly.pdbx_seq_one_letter_code
_entity_poly.pdbx_strand_id
1 'polypeptide(L)' 'MVLEAKRLILREWESKDLEPFYRMSSDLVVMEYYPALLTKGDSERFVANMKIHFEEFGYGFWK' A
#
# COMPACT_ATOMS: atom_id res chain seq x y z
N MET A 1 -2.48 10.02 10.57
CA MET A 1 -2.13 9.29 11.81
C MET A 1 -0.81 8.55 11.60
N VAL A 2 0.03 8.43 12.63
CA VAL A 2 1.36 7.79 12.56
C VAL A 2 1.58 6.92 13.81
N LEU A 3 2.03 5.67 13.63
CA LEU A 3 2.55 4.80 14.70
C LEU A 3 4.05 4.62 14.52
N GLU A 4 4.81 4.80 15.60
CA GLU A 4 6.26 4.69 15.58
C GLU A 4 6.73 3.53 16.45
N ALA A 5 7.73 2.80 15.95
CA ALA A 5 8.46 1.76 16.66
C ALA A 5 9.97 2.03 16.51
N LYS A 6 10.80 1.26 17.23
CA LYS A 6 12.26 1.46 17.26
C LYS A 6 12.94 1.55 15.89
N ARG A 7 12.37 0.92 14.85
CA ARG A 7 12.94 0.88 13.49
C ARG A 7 11.94 1.18 12.37
N LEU A 8 10.67 1.44 12.70
CA LEU A 8 9.59 1.52 11.71
C LEU A 8 8.63 2.66 12.02
N ILE A 9 8.12 3.27 10.96
CA ILE A 9 7.03 4.23 10.99
C ILE A 9 5.90 3.66 10.15
N LEU A 10 4.74 3.47 10.74
CA LEU A 10 3.50 3.13 10.05
C LEU A 10 2.69 4.42 9.90
N ARG A 11 2.46 4.83 8.66
CA ARG A 11 1.80 6.09 8.30
C ARG A 11 0.85 5.87 7.13
N GLU A 12 -0.07 6.79 6.95
CA GLU A 12 -0.95 6.82 5.80
C GLU A 12 -0.16 6.90 4.48
N TRP A 13 -0.81 6.41 3.42
CA TRP A 13 -0.25 6.40 2.07
C TRP A 13 -0.10 7.80 1.51
N GLU A 14 1.05 8.09 0.91
CA GLU A 14 1.33 9.33 0.20
C GLU A 14 1.53 9.06 -1.30
N SER A 15 1.40 10.10 -2.13
CA SER A 15 1.55 9.95 -3.59
C SER A 15 2.94 9.42 -4.00
N LYS A 16 3.98 9.69 -3.21
CA LYS A 16 5.34 9.19 -3.46
C LYS A 16 5.50 7.68 -3.28
N ASP A 17 4.57 7.04 -2.56
CA ASP A 17 4.65 5.61 -2.24
C ASP A 17 4.12 4.72 -3.39
N LEU A 18 3.40 5.31 -4.35
CA LEU A 18 2.81 4.57 -5.47
C LEU A 18 3.87 3.86 -6.31
N GLU A 19 4.93 4.56 -6.69
CA GLU A 19 5.97 4.02 -7.57
C GLU A 19 6.77 2.88 -6.89
N PRO A 20 7.26 3.03 -5.65
CA PRO A 20 7.84 1.91 -4.89
C PRO A 20 6.88 0.73 -4.73
N PHE A 21 5.59 0.99 -4.45
CA PHE A 21 4.59 -0.07 -4.30
C PHE A 21 4.35 -0.81 -5.61
N TYR A 22 4.19 -0.10 -6.74
CA TYR A 22 4.03 -0.71 -8.05
C TYR A 22 5.22 -1.59 -8.42
N ARG A 23 6.46 -1.14 -8.18
CA ARG A 23 7.65 -1.98 -8.40
C ARG A 23 7.61 -3.28 -7.60
N MET A 24 7.15 -3.21 -6.35
CA MET A 24 7.03 -4.38 -5.49
C MET A 24 5.88 -5.29 -5.93
N SER A 25 4.72 -4.74 -6.30
CA SER A 25 3.52 -5.51 -6.69
C SER A 25 3.54 -6.02 -8.13
N SER A 26 4.56 -5.63 -8.92
CA SER A 26 4.85 -6.18 -10.25
C SER A 26 6.06 -7.12 -10.27
N ASP A 27 6.66 -7.40 -9.11
CA ASP A 27 7.76 -8.34 -8.96
C ASP A 27 7.24 -9.78 -8.76
N LEU A 28 7.79 -10.73 -9.52
CA LEU A 28 7.37 -12.14 -9.50
C LEU A 28 7.64 -12.84 -8.17
N VAL A 29 8.71 -12.48 -7.45
CA VAL A 29 9.07 -13.08 -6.17
C VAL A 29 8.10 -12.60 -5.09
N VAL A 30 7.76 -11.31 -5.11
CA VAL A 30 6.80 -10.74 -4.14
C VAL A 30 5.40 -11.32 -4.34
N MET A 31 5.00 -11.52 -5.60
CA MET A 31 3.65 -11.94 -5.98
C MET A 31 3.51 -13.45 -6.17
N GLU A 32 4.49 -14.27 -5.75
CA GLU A 32 4.52 -15.74 -5.95
C GLU A 32 3.21 -16.45 -5.53
N TYR A 33 2.60 -15.98 -4.45
CA TYR A 33 1.36 -16.55 -3.90
C TYR A 33 0.09 -15.77 -4.24
N TYR A 34 0.22 -14.74 -5.10
CA TYR A 34 -0.91 -13.97 -5.60
C TYR A 34 -1.33 -14.45 -6.99
N PRO A 35 -2.62 -14.30 -7.35
CA PRO A 35 -3.14 -14.82 -8.62
C PRO A 35 -2.59 -14.09 -9.86
N ALA A 36 -2.12 -12.85 -9.71
CA ALA A 36 -1.54 -12.06 -10.79
C ALA A 36 -0.67 -10.92 -10.25
N LEU A 37 0.28 -10.47 -11.08
CA LEU A 37 1.00 -9.20 -10.87
C LEU A 37 0.03 -8.02 -10.98
N LEU A 38 0.30 -6.96 -10.21
CA LEU A 38 -0.47 -5.72 -10.36
C LEU A 38 0.08 -4.88 -11.51
N THR A 39 -0.83 -4.37 -12.34
CA THR A 39 -0.49 -3.28 -13.25
C THR A 39 -0.32 -1.97 -12.47
N LYS A 40 0.20 -0.94 -13.13
CA LYS A 40 0.27 0.40 -12.55
C LYS A 40 -1.12 0.94 -12.19
N GLY A 41 -2.12 0.71 -13.05
CA GLY A 41 -3.51 1.10 -12.79
C GLY A 41 -4.15 0.34 -11.62
N ASP A 42 -3.81 -0.95 -11.44
CA ASP A 42 -4.25 -1.70 -10.26
C ASP A 42 -3.64 -1.15 -8.97
N SER A 43 -2.36 -0.77 -9.03
CA SER A 43 -1.64 -0.17 -7.91
C SER A 43 -2.20 1.21 -7.53
N GLU A 44 -2.52 2.04 -8.53
CA GLU A 44 -3.20 3.33 -8.33
C GLU A 44 -4.55 3.15 -7.64
N ARG A 45 -5.37 2.20 -8.13
CA ARG A 45 -6.67 1.87 -7.55
C ARG A 45 -6.54 1.38 -6.11
N PHE A 46 -5.55 0.53 -5.82
CA PHE A 46 -5.28 0.05 -4.47
C PHE A 46 -4.96 1.20 -3.51
N VAL A 47 -4.02 2.07 -3.88
CA VAL A 47 -3.61 3.21 -3.03
C VAL A 47 -4.77 4.18 -2.81
N ALA A 48 -5.58 4.45 -3.84
CA ALA A 48 -6.78 5.28 -3.71
C ALA A 48 -7.78 4.67 -2.72
N ASN A 49 -8.08 3.38 -2.85
CA ASN A 49 -8.99 2.67 -1.95
C ASN A 49 -8.48 2.69 -0.49
N MET A 50 -7.17 2.57 -0.28
CA MET A 50 -6.58 2.65 1.06
C MET A 50 -6.73 4.03 1.69
N LYS A 51 -6.57 5.11 0.92
CA LYS A 51 -6.83 6.46 1.41
C LYS A 51 -8.29 6.65 1.80
N ILE A 52 -9.22 6.25 0.93
CA ILE A 52 -10.67 6.31 1.20
C ILE A 52 -11.03 5.52 2.46
N HIS A 53 -10.53 4.29 2.59
CA HIS A 53 -10.79 3.46 3.76
C HIS A 53 -10.27 4.10 5.06
N PHE A 54 -9.08 4.70 5.02
CA PHE A 54 -8.55 5.43 6.17
C PHE A 54 -9.39 6.67 6.51
N GLU A 55 -9.84 7.44 5.52
CA GLU A 55 -10.72 8.59 5.72
C GLU A 55 -12.07 8.19 6.35
N GLU A 56 -12.63 7.05 5.94
CA GLU A 56 -13.94 6.57 6.40
C GLU A 56 -13.88 5.92 7.79
N PHE A 57 -12.86 5.08 8.06
CA PHE A 57 -12.83 4.23 9.25
C PHE A 57 -11.73 4.59 10.25
N GLY A 58 -10.76 5.42 9.87
CA GLY A 58 -9.64 5.83 10.72
C GLY A 58 -8.67 4.69 11.06
N TYR A 59 -8.67 3.61 10.28
CA TYR A 59 -7.72 2.48 10.37
C TYR A 59 -7.44 1.88 8.98
N GLY A 60 -6.44 1.01 8.89
CA GLY A 60 -6.13 0.23 7.69
C GLY A 60 -5.53 -1.13 8.07
N PHE A 61 -4.61 -1.66 7.26
CA PHE A 61 -3.96 -2.96 7.54
C PHE A 61 -3.11 -3.00 8.83
N TRP A 62 -2.94 -1.85 9.47
CA TRP A 62 -2.25 -1.69 10.73
C TRP A 62 -3.09 -0.76 11.60
N LYS A 63 -3.75 -1.32 12.61
CA LYS A 63 -4.26 -0.66 13.82
C LYS A 63 -4.83 -1.73 14.74
#